data_AF-A0A9D6R949-F1
#
_entry.id   AF-A0A9D6R949-F1
#
_cell.length_a   1.000
_cell.length_b   1.000
_cell.length_c   1.000
_cell.angle_alpha   90.00
_cell.angle_beta   90.00
_cell.angle_gamma   90.00
#
_symmetry.space_group_name_H-M   'P 1'
#
loop_
_entity.id
_entity.type
_entity.pdbx_description
1 polymer ?
#
loop_
_entity_poly.entity_id
_entity_poly.type
_entity_poly.pdbx_seq_one_letter_code
_entity_poly.pdbx_strand_id
1 'polypeptide(L)'
;MEAIIEAKEAEARSTRKARLEARVTEAQKSRFERAATVQGRSVTDFVVSAADEAATRILHEHEVLTLSERDCKTFVSALLKPPAPRGRLAQAMKRYRRAFATAE
;
A
#
# COMPACT_ATOMS: atom_id res chain seq x y z
N MET A 1 -12.43 -11.63 -9.01
CA MET A 1 -11.43 -11.57 -10.10
C MET A 1 -11.83 -10.51 -11.14
N GLU A 2 -13.09 -10.50 -11.62
CA GLU A 2 -13.61 -9.53 -12.59
C GLU A 2 -13.42 -8.06 -12.18
N ALA A 3 -13.77 -7.68 -10.95
CA ALA A 3 -13.65 -6.29 -10.49
C ALA A 3 -12.21 -5.76 -10.45
N ILE A 4 -11.21 -6.63 -10.29
CA ILE A 4 -9.79 -6.25 -10.30
C ILE A 4 -9.30 -6.04 -11.74
N ILE A 5 -9.84 -6.82 -12.69
CA ILE A 5 -9.53 -6.71 -14.12
C ILE A 5 -10.17 -5.42 -14.67
N GLU A 6 -11.42 -5.13 -14.33
CA GLU A 6 -12.10 -3.88 -14.73
C GLU A 6 -11.39 -2.61 -14.25
N ALA A 7 -10.90 -2.61 -13.00
CA ALA A 7 -10.14 -1.47 -12.45
C ALA A 7 -8.83 -1.23 -13.23
N LYS A 8 -8.09 -2.30 -13.56
CA LYS A 8 -6.87 -2.21 -14.38
C LYS A 8 -7.15 -1.71 -15.80
N GLU A 9 -8.27 -2.12 -16.41
CA GLU A 9 -8.65 -1.69 -17.75
C GLU A 9 -9.18 -0.24 -17.81
N ALA A 10 -9.76 0.25 -16.71
CA ALA A 10 -10.16 1.66 -16.58
C ALA A 10 -8.94 2.57 -16.44
N GLU A 11 -7.93 2.14 -15.69
CA GLU A 11 -6.66 2.85 -15.54
C GLU A 11 -5.86 2.89 -16.86
N ALA A 12 -5.87 1.79 -17.63
CA ALA A 12 -5.29 1.74 -18.97
C ALA A 12 -5.99 2.67 -19.99
N ARG A 13 -7.28 2.98 -19.77
CA ARG A 13 -8.06 3.93 -20.58
C ARG A 13 -7.97 5.38 -20.10
N SER A 14 -7.30 5.63 -18.97
CA SER A 14 -7.11 6.98 -18.45
C SER A 14 -6.02 7.73 -19.22
N THR A 15 -6.34 8.91 -19.73
CA THR A 15 -5.37 9.79 -20.38
C THR A 15 -4.28 10.20 -19.38
N ARG A 16 -3.00 10.00 -19.73
CA ARG A 16 -1.83 10.41 -18.92
C ARG A 16 -1.77 11.93 -18.79
N LYS A 17 -2.43 12.49 -17.76
CA LYS A 17 -2.55 13.93 -17.50
C LYS A 17 -1.50 14.49 -16.52
N ALA A 18 -0.89 13.63 -15.71
CA ALA A 18 0.12 14.02 -14.73
C ALA A 18 1.54 13.78 -15.26
N ARG A 19 2.48 14.66 -14.89
CA ARG A 19 3.90 14.56 -15.29
C ARG A 19 4.76 14.26 -14.07
N LEU A 20 5.64 13.26 -14.21
CA LEU A 20 6.68 12.94 -13.24
C LEU A 20 8.03 13.35 -13.83
N GLU A 21 8.70 14.32 -13.22
CA GLU A 21 10.01 14.81 -13.67
C GLU A 21 11.11 14.30 -12.73
N ALA A 22 12.16 13.70 -13.31
CA ALA A 22 13.32 13.23 -12.56
C ALA A 22 14.60 13.49 -13.36
N ARG A 23 15.65 13.94 -12.65
CA ARG A 23 17.00 13.98 -13.20
C ARG A 23 17.72 12.69 -12.86
N VAL A 24 18.39 12.12 -13.85
CA VAL A 24 19.12 10.86 -13.72
C VAL A 24 20.56 11.06 -14.18
N THR A 25 21.46 10.26 -13.63
CA THR A 25 22.84 10.19 -14.11
C THR A 25 22.92 9.44 -15.44
N GLU A 26 23.99 9.66 -16.20
CA GLU A 26 24.22 8.95 -17.46
C GLU A 26 24.26 7.42 -17.27
N ALA A 27 24.87 6.98 -16.16
CA ALA A 27 24.92 5.57 -15.80
C ALA A 27 23.54 4.97 -15.47
N GLN A 28 22.60 5.78 -14.94
CA GLN A 28 21.21 5.33 -14.75
C GLN A 28 20.48 5.24 -16.08
N LYS A 29 20.61 6.28 -16.93
CA LYS A 29 20.00 6.32 -18.26
C LYS A 29 20.40 5.11 -19.11
N SER A 30 21.70 4.81 -19.20
CA SER A 30 22.21 3.65 -19.95
C SER A 30 21.65 2.32 -19.45
N ARG A 31 21.51 2.16 -18.12
CA ARG A 31 20.88 0.95 -17.53
C ARG A 31 19.40 0.84 -17.87
N PHE A 32 18.66 1.95 -17.83
CA PHE A 32 17.24 1.97 -18.16
C PHE A 32 17.01 1.66 -19.64
N GLU A 33 17.81 2.23 -20.54
CA GLU A 33 17.77 1.95 -21.99
C GLU A 33 18.02 0.47 -22.29
N ARG A 34 19.04 -0.11 -21.67
CA ARG A 34 19.34 -1.53 -21.83
C ARG A 34 18.22 -2.42 -21.28
N ALA A 35 17.69 -2.11 -20.10
CA ALA A 35 16.60 -2.88 -19.49
C ALA A 35 15.31 -2.80 -20.32
N ALA A 36 14.97 -1.61 -20.83
CA ALA A 36 13.82 -1.40 -21.69
C ALA A 36 13.96 -2.16 -23.02
N THR A 37 15.16 -2.16 -23.61
CA THR A 37 15.48 -2.92 -24.83
C THR A 37 15.29 -4.42 -24.62
N VAL A 38 15.80 -4.98 -23.51
CA VAL A 38 15.64 -6.40 -23.17
C VAL A 38 14.17 -6.78 -23.04
N GLN A 39 13.33 -5.86 -22.55
CA GLN A 39 11.88 -6.09 -22.39
C GLN A 39 11.06 -5.72 -23.64
N GLY A 40 11.69 -5.23 -24.71
CA GLY A 40 11.01 -4.86 -25.95
C GLY A 40 10.06 -3.66 -25.81
N ARG A 41 10.31 -2.75 -24.85
CA ARG A 41 9.47 -1.57 -24.59
C ARG A 41 10.27 -0.27 -24.58
N SER A 42 9.57 0.86 -24.66
CA SER A 42 10.21 2.17 -24.57
C SER A 42 10.80 2.44 -23.18
N VAL A 43 11.81 3.29 -23.09
CA VAL A 43 12.41 3.69 -21.79
C VAL A 43 11.38 4.32 -20.87
N THR A 44 10.51 5.18 -21.42
CA THR A 44 9.43 5.83 -20.67
C THR A 44 8.48 4.79 -20.08
N ASP A 45 8.04 3.82 -20.89
CA ASP A 45 7.14 2.76 -20.42
C ASP A 45 7.80 1.88 -19.35
N PHE A 46 9.08 1.53 -19.56
CA PHE A 46 9.87 0.80 -18.57
C PHE A 46 9.97 1.53 -17.23
N VAL A 47 10.33 2.81 -17.25
CA VAL A 47 10.52 3.60 -16.03
C VAL A 47 9.20 3.79 -15.29
N VAL A 48 8.11 4.11 -16.00
CA VAL A 48 6.79 4.30 -15.38
C VAL A 48 6.29 3.00 -14.74
N SER A 49 6.35 1.88 -15.48
CA SER A 49 5.96 0.56 -14.96
C SER A 49 6.79 0.13 -13.76
N ALA A 50 8.12 0.28 -13.83
CA ALA A 50 8.99 -0.12 -12.73
C ALA A 50 8.77 0.74 -11.48
N ALA A 51 8.49 2.04 -11.65
CA ALA A 51 8.16 2.94 -10.55
C ALA A 51 6.82 2.57 -9.92
N ASP A 52 5.80 2.27 -10.73
CA ASP A 52 4.47 1.88 -10.27
C ASP A 52 4.47 0.52 -9.55
N GLU A 53 5.20 -0.47 -10.08
CA GLU A 53 5.40 -1.77 -9.44
C GLU A 53 6.09 -1.62 -8.08
N ALA A 54 7.11 -0.76 -7.99
CA ALA A 54 7.78 -0.48 -6.73
C ALA A 54 6.87 0.22 -5.73
N ALA A 55 6.09 1.22 -6.17
CA ALA A 55 5.15 1.94 -5.34
C ALA A 55 4.06 0.99 -4.81
N THR A 56 3.45 0.19 -5.68
CA THR A 56 2.41 -0.79 -5.33
C THR A 56 2.93 -1.79 -4.29
N ARG A 57 4.15 -2.30 -4.47
CA ARG A 57 4.76 -3.22 -3.51
C ARG A 57 4.95 -2.57 -2.14
N ILE A 58 5.49 -1.36 -2.10
CA ILE A 58 5.71 -0.63 -0.83
C ILE A 58 4.38 -0.37 -0.13
N LEU A 59 3.36 0.11 -0.85
CA LEU A 59 2.03 0.35 -0.26
C LEU A 59 1.42 -0.95 0.25
N HIS A 60 1.52 -2.05 -0.51
CA HIS A 60 1.03 -3.34 -0.06
C HIS A 60 1.72 -3.83 1.22
N GLU A 61 3.05 -3.71 1.31
CA GLU A 61 3.83 -4.09 2.50
C GLU A 61 3.41 -3.31 3.75
N HIS A 62 2.98 -2.06 3.59
CA HIS A 62 2.60 -1.19 4.71
C HIS A 62 1.11 -1.20 5.06
N GLU A 63 0.23 -1.47 4.09
CA GLU A 63 -1.22 -1.36 4.25
C GLU A 63 -1.92 -2.72 4.39
N VAL A 64 -1.30 -3.81 3.93
CA VAL A 64 -1.93 -5.14 3.92
C VAL A 64 -1.34 -6.04 4.98
N LEU A 65 -2.17 -6.41 5.96
CA LEU A 65 -1.87 -7.44 6.94
C LEU A 65 -2.24 -8.82 6.37
N THR A 66 -1.23 -9.60 6.00
CA THR A 66 -1.41 -11.02 5.64
C THR A 66 -1.40 -11.86 6.92
N LEU A 67 -2.54 -12.46 7.26
CA LEU A 67 -2.70 -13.29 8.45
C LEU A 67 -2.67 -14.78 8.09
N SER A 68 -2.05 -15.59 8.96
CA SER A 68 -2.22 -17.05 8.88
C SER A 68 -3.68 -17.42 9.14
N GLU A 69 -4.09 -18.65 8.79
CA GLU A 69 -5.45 -19.12 9.06
C GLU A 69 -5.80 -19.03 10.56
N ARG A 70 -4.83 -19.34 11.42
CA ARG A 70 -4.98 -19.24 12.88
C ARG A 70 -5.18 -17.80 13.33
N ASP A 71 -4.38 -16.88 12.80
CA ASP A 71 -4.43 -15.48 13.20
C ASP A 71 -5.70 -14.81 12.65
N CYS A 72 -6.13 -15.19 11.45
CA CYS A 72 -7.40 -14.77 10.88
C CYS A 72 -8.58 -15.22 11.75
N LYS A 73 -8.64 -16.49 12.18
CA LYS A 73 -9.68 -16.97 13.11
C LYS A 73 -9.67 -16.18 14.42
N THR A 74 -8.49 -15.91 14.97
CA THR A 74 -8.33 -15.14 16.21
C THR A 74 -8.81 -13.71 16.04
N PHE A 75 -8.41 -13.06 14.94
CA PHE A 75 -8.78 -11.70 14.60
C PHE A 75 -10.29 -11.56 14.38
N VAL A 76 -10.89 -12.42 13.57
CA VAL A 76 -12.34 -12.43 13.32
C VAL A 76 -13.11 -12.72 14.60
N SER A 77 -12.67 -13.68 15.42
CA SER A 77 -13.29 -13.95 16.72
C SER A 77 -13.24 -12.74 17.64
N ALA A 78 -12.14 -11.97 17.64
CA ALA A 78 -12.01 -10.75 18.44
C ALA A 78 -12.90 -9.61 17.91
N LEU A 79 -13.14 -9.54 16.60
CA LEU A 79 -14.09 -8.57 16.02
C LEU A 79 -15.55 -8.92 16.35
N LEU A 80 -15.92 -10.20 16.21
CA LEU A 80 -17.30 -10.66 16.45
C LEU A 80 -17.65 -10.73 17.95
N LYS A 81 -16.66 -11.06 18.79
CA LYS A 81 -16.82 -11.17 20.24
C LYS A 81 -15.70 -10.39 20.95
N PRO A 82 -15.78 -9.05 20.95
CA PRO A 82 -14.73 -8.22 21.50
C PRO A 82 -14.51 -8.51 22.99
N PRO A 83 -13.29 -8.87 23.41
CA PRO A 83 -13.01 -9.10 24.82
C PRO A 83 -13.06 -7.77 25.59
N ALA A 84 -13.59 -7.81 26.81
CA ALA A 84 -13.55 -6.64 27.68
C ALA A 84 -12.08 -6.24 27.97
N PRO A 85 -11.74 -4.94 27.95
CA PRO A 85 -10.40 -4.49 28.29
C PRO A 85 -10.08 -4.85 29.75
N ARG A 86 -8.91 -5.43 30.01
CA ARG A 86 -8.50 -5.89 31.35
C ARG A 86 -7.14 -5.32 31.75
N GLY A 87 -6.88 -5.32 33.06
CA GLY A 87 -5.59 -4.94 33.64
C GLY A 87 -5.12 -3.54 33.22
N ARG A 88 -3.92 -3.47 32.65
CA ARG A 88 -3.26 -2.21 32.24
C ARG A 88 -4.04 -1.46 31.16
N LEU A 89 -4.71 -2.16 30.24
CA LEU A 89 -5.50 -1.52 29.18
C LEU A 89 -6.72 -0.78 29.77
N ALA A 90 -7.44 -1.41 30.70
CA ALA A 90 -8.57 -0.76 31.39
C ALA A 90 -8.12 0.48 32.19
N GLN A 91 -6.97 0.41 32.86
CA GLN A 91 -6.39 1.55 33.57
C GLN A 91 -5.98 2.67 32.62
N ALA A 92 -5.36 2.35 31.49
CA ALA A 92 -4.99 3.32 30.46
C ALA A 92 -6.23 4.00 29.86
N MET A 93 -7.29 3.25 29.55
CA MET A 93 -8.57 3.82 29.09
C MET A 93 -9.20 4.76 30.14
N LYS A 94 -9.16 4.39 31.43
CA LYS A 94 -9.66 5.25 32.51
C LYS A 94 -8.85 6.54 32.63
N ARG A 95 -7.52 6.47 32.50
CA ARG A 95 -6.63 7.64 32.48
C ARG A 95 -6.92 8.54 31.28
N TYR A 96 -7.03 7.96 30.09
CA TYR A 96 -7.38 8.68 28.87
C TYR A 96 -8.71 9.41 29.03
N ARG A 97 -9.77 8.70 29.44
CA ARG A 97 -11.10 9.32 29.69
C ARG A 97 -11.03 10.47 30.69
N ARG A 98 -10.26 10.35 31.77
CA ARG A 98 -10.09 11.45 32.74
C ARG A 98 -9.35 12.65 32.17
N ALA A 99 -8.35 12.43 31.32
CA ALA A 99 -7.59 13.51 30.69
C ALA A 99 -8.40 14.26 29.63
N PHE A 100 -9.32 13.57 28.95
CA PHE A 100 -10.09 14.12 27.83
C PHE A 100 -11.57 14.41 28.15
N ALA A 101 -12.08 14.07 29.36
CA ALA A 101 -13.45 14.42 29.79
C ALA A 101 -13.57 15.81 30.43
N THR A 102 -12.47 16.56 30.56
CA THR A 102 -12.44 17.95 31.04
C THR A 102 -12.34 18.98 29.92
N ALA A 103 -12.54 18.57 28.67
CA ALA A 103 -12.54 19.43 27.49
C ALA A 103 -13.88 19.33 26.75
N GLU A 104 -14.97 19.64 27.46
CA GLU A 104 -16.26 20.06 26.89
C GLU A 104 -16.99 20.94 27.93
#